data_AF-A0A699S1S0-F1
#
_entry.id   AF-A0A699S1S0-F1
#
_cell.length_a   1.000
_cell.length_b   1.000
_cell.length_c   1.000
_cell.angle_alpha   90.00
_cell.angle_beta   90.00
_cell.angle_gamma   90.00
#
_symmetry.space_group_name_H-M   'P 1'
#
loop_
_entity.id
_entity.type
_entity.pdbx_description
1 polymer ?
#
loop_
_entity_poly.entity_id
_entity_poly.type
_entity_poly.pdbx_seq_one_letter_code
_entity_poly.pdbx_strand_id
1 'polypeptide(L)'
;SLTVQTADSQITKLTKKVTNLQAQNNSFRAKKDKIKQHYKELYDSIKITRAKHIEQVTALTTENVNLKTSVSKDQVKPNVLARGKHAIDVEPIVPRLRNNKDAHLDYLRHHKESVETIRDIVEEAKVVRPLNRSIVSTCHYTKHSQELLEYAIGICPQGSQQRAKQLAHIPLIRKKQVTVAKPSDKSDSTTHRHVVIVKSQQTNVPVPPSTGVA
;
A
#
# COMPACT_ATOMS: atom_id res chain seq x y z
N SER A 1 86.70 -6.02 6.44
CA SER A 1 86.22 -4.83 7.18
C SER A 1 84.78 -5.06 7.63
N LEU A 2 84.43 -4.64 8.85
CA LEU A 2 83.07 -4.74 9.43
C LEU A 2 82.00 -4.04 8.55
N THR A 3 82.42 -3.03 7.80
CA THR A 3 81.56 -2.25 6.88
C THR A 3 80.96 -3.09 5.76
N VAL A 4 81.67 -4.12 5.26
CA VAL A 4 81.22 -4.96 4.14
C VAL A 4 80.04 -5.85 4.56
N GLN A 5 80.20 -6.60 5.67
CA GLN A 5 79.12 -7.43 6.23
C GLN A 5 77.85 -6.63 6.56
N THR A 6 78.02 -5.37 6.99
CA THR A 6 76.91 -4.46 7.27
C THR A 6 76.15 -4.09 5.98
N ALA A 7 76.87 -3.84 4.88
CA ALA A 7 76.28 -3.60 3.57
C ALA A 7 75.57 -4.85 3.01
N ASP A 8 76.18 -6.03 3.09
CA ASP A 8 75.61 -7.29 2.60
C ASP A 8 74.28 -7.64 3.28
N SER A 9 74.17 -7.38 4.58
CA SER A 9 72.94 -7.54 5.35
C SER A 9 71.83 -6.57 4.88
N GLN A 10 72.18 -5.32 4.61
CA GLN A 10 71.26 -4.32 4.07
C GLN A 10 70.80 -4.67 2.65
N ILE A 11 71.72 -5.10 1.78
CA ILE A 11 71.42 -5.58 0.42
C ILE A 11 70.44 -6.75 0.48
N THR A 12 70.70 -7.76 1.33
CA THR A 12 69.81 -8.92 1.50
C THR A 12 68.40 -8.50 1.95
N LYS A 13 68.30 -7.55 2.89
CA LYS A 13 67.02 -7.00 3.37
C LYS A 13 66.29 -6.20 2.29
N LEU A 14 67.00 -5.45 1.45
CA LEU A 14 66.44 -4.73 0.30
C LEU A 14 65.95 -5.70 -0.77
N THR A 15 66.74 -6.70 -1.16
CA THR A 15 66.35 -7.74 -2.12
C THR A 15 65.05 -8.44 -1.70
N LYS A 16 64.91 -8.81 -0.42
CA LYS A 16 63.66 -9.41 0.11
C LYS A 16 62.45 -8.47 0.06
N LYS A 17 62.65 -7.16 0.17
CA LYS A 17 61.57 -6.16 -0.02
C LYS A 17 61.18 -6.03 -1.49
N VAL A 18 62.17 -5.96 -2.39
CA VAL A 18 61.95 -5.84 -3.84
C VAL A 18 61.20 -7.05 -4.39
N THR A 19 61.56 -8.28 -4.00
CA THR A 19 60.85 -9.49 -4.45
C THR A 19 59.41 -9.56 -3.95
N ASN A 20 59.13 -9.12 -2.71
CA ASN A 20 57.77 -9.03 -2.17
C ASN A 20 56.93 -7.99 -2.95
N LEU A 21 57.46 -6.79 -3.15
CA LEU A 21 56.79 -5.74 -3.94
C LEU A 21 56.52 -6.20 -5.40
N GLN A 22 57.45 -6.94 -6.00
CA GLN A 22 57.26 -7.51 -7.33
C GLN A 22 56.10 -8.52 -7.37
N ALA A 23 56.00 -9.40 -6.37
CA ALA A 23 54.89 -10.35 -6.24
C ALA A 23 53.55 -9.63 -6.04
N GLN A 24 53.51 -8.58 -5.21
CA GLN A 24 52.32 -7.75 -5.02
C GLN A 24 51.89 -7.03 -6.32
N ASN A 25 52.83 -6.43 -7.06
CA ASN A 25 52.56 -5.79 -8.35
C ASN A 25 51.98 -6.78 -9.39
N ASN A 26 52.49 -8.01 -9.43
CA ASN A 26 51.94 -9.06 -10.29
C ASN A 26 50.50 -9.45 -9.86
N SER A 27 50.23 -9.54 -8.56
CA SER A 27 48.87 -9.76 -8.02
C SER A 27 47.91 -8.63 -8.39
N PHE A 28 48.33 -7.37 -8.27
CA PHE A 28 47.53 -6.21 -8.65
C PHE A 28 47.24 -6.17 -10.16
N ARG A 29 48.21 -6.54 -11.01
CA ARG A 29 48.00 -6.68 -12.45
C ARG A 29 46.90 -7.70 -12.76
N ALA A 30 47.01 -8.91 -12.21
CA ALA A 30 46.00 -9.95 -12.39
C ALA A 30 44.61 -9.56 -11.87
N LYS A 31 44.53 -8.83 -10.74
CA LYS A 31 43.25 -8.29 -10.22
C LYS A 31 42.66 -7.23 -11.16
N LYS A 32 43.49 -6.32 -11.70
CA LYS A 32 43.06 -5.30 -12.67
C LYS A 32 42.48 -5.93 -13.94
N ASP A 33 43.13 -6.96 -14.46
CA ASP A 33 42.67 -7.65 -15.68
C ASP A 33 41.34 -8.38 -15.45
N LYS A 34 41.16 -9.03 -14.28
CA LYS A 34 39.86 -9.61 -13.87
C LYS A 34 38.74 -8.56 -13.76
N ILE A 35 39.01 -7.41 -13.12
CA ILE A 35 38.03 -6.31 -13.00
C ILE A 35 37.64 -5.79 -14.40
N LYS A 36 38.60 -5.62 -15.30
CA LYS A 36 38.37 -5.20 -16.69
C LYS A 36 37.49 -6.21 -17.44
N GLN A 37 37.73 -7.51 -17.25
CA GLN A 37 36.95 -8.58 -17.86
C GLN A 37 35.50 -8.60 -17.34
N HIS A 38 35.29 -8.55 -16.02
CA HIS A 38 33.95 -8.50 -15.43
C HIS A 38 33.15 -7.27 -15.86
N TYR A 39 33.80 -6.11 -16.01
CA TYR A 39 33.12 -4.90 -16.51
C TYR A 39 32.63 -5.09 -17.96
N LYS A 40 33.40 -5.78 -18.81
CA LYS A 40 32.99 -6.13 -20.18
C LYS A 40 31.79 -7.08 -20.18
N GLU A 41 31.85 -8.15 -19.39
CA GLU A 41 30.76 -9.13 -19.25
C GLU A 41 29.47 -8.49 -18.75
N LEU A 42 29.55 -7.60 -17.76
CA LEU A 42 28.42 -6.83 -17.24
C LEU A 42 27.79 -5.94 -18.34
N TYR A 43 28.62 -5.23 -19.11
CA TYR A 43 28.17 -4.37 -20.19
C TYR A 43 27.44 -5.16 -21.30
N ASP A 44 28.02 -6.28 -21.73
CA ASP A 44 27.42 -7.15 -22.74
C ASP A 44 26.10 -7.78 -22.24
N SER A 45 26.03 -8.20 -20.97
CA SER A 45 24.82 -8.72 -20.33
C SER A 45 23.68 -7.68 -20.25
N ILE A 46 23.99 -6.44 -19.86
CA ILE A 46 23.02 -5.33 -19.83
C ILE A 46 22.51 -5.04 -21.26
N LYS A 47 23.40 -5.04 -22.25
CA LYS A 47 23.06 -4.81 -23.67
C LYS A 47 22.08 -5.87 -24.19
N ILE A 48 22.35 -7.16 -23.94
CA ILE A 48 21.48 -8.28 -24.33
C ILE A 48 20.12 -8.18 -23.65
N THR A 49 20.10 -7.93 -22.33
CA THR A 49 18.86 -7.81 -21.54
C THR A 49 17.98 -6.66 -22.04
N ARG A 50 18.59 -5.52 -22.37
CA ARG A 50 17.89 -4.35 -22.93
C ARG A 50 17.27 -4.67 -24.30
N ALA A 51 17.99 -5.36 -25.19
CA ALA A 51 17.46 -5.75 -26.50
C ALA A 51 16.22 -6.64 -26.37
N LYS A 52 16.31 -7.70 -25.54
CA LYS A 52 15.19 -8.60 -25.26
C LYS A 52 13.96 -7.88 -24.69
N HIS A 53 14.16 -6.91 -23.80
CA HIS A 53 13.04 -6.15 -23.24
C HIS A 53 12.37 -5.23 -24.27
N ILE A 54 13.15 -4.62 -25.19
CA ILE A 54 12.61 -3.81 -26.29
C ILE A 54 11.74 -4.67 -27.23
N GLU A 55 12.20 -5.87 -27.58
CA GLU A 55 11.42 -6.82 -28.40
C GLU A 55 10.09 -7.19 -27.72
N GLN A 56 10.12 -7.54 -26.43
CA GLN A 56 8.93 -7.87 -25.64
C GLN A 56 7.92 -6.71 -25.57
N VAL A 57 8.39 -5.49 -25.30
CA VAL A 57 7.53 -4.29 -25.25
C VAL A 57 6.93 -3.98 -26.62
N THR A 58 7.70 -4.18 -27.70
CA THR A 58 7.21 -3.96 -29.08
C THR A 58 6.13 -4.96 -29.47
N ALA A 59 6.29 -6.24 -29.11
CA ALA A 59 5.28 -7.28 -29.32
C ALA A 59 3.97 -6.96 -28.58
N LEU A 60 4.04 -6.69 -27.27
CA LEU A 60 2.88 -6.33 -26.45
C LEU A 60 2.20 -5.03 -26.93
N THR A 61 2.96 -4.05 -27.40
CA THR A 61 2.41 -2.81 -27.97
C THR A 61 1.61 -3.10 -29.24
N THR A 62 2.11 -3.98 -30.10
CA THR A 62 1.45 -4.40 -31.34
C THR A 62 0.15 -5.15 -31.05
N GLU A 63 0.16 -6.07 -30.08
CA GLU A 63 -1.02 -6.81 -29.62
C GLU A 63 -2.10 -5.87 -29.07
N ASN A 64 -1.73 -4.92 -28.22
CA ASN A 64 -2.66 -3.92 -27.67
C ASN A 64 -3.30 -3.04 -28.75
N VAL A 65 -2.54 -2.64 -29.79
CA VAL A 65 -3.09 -1.91 -30.94
C VAL A 65 -4.11 -2.77 -31.69
N ASN A 66 -3.79 -4.03 -31.96
CA ASN A 66 -4.70 -4.95 -32.66
C ASN A 66 -6.01 -5.16 -31.87
N LEU A 67 -5.94 -5.43 -30.57
CA LEU A 67 -7.10 -5.59 -29.68
C LEU A 67 -7.97 -4.31 -29.62
N LYS A 68 -7.35 -3.12 -29.64
CA LYS A 68 -8.09 -1.86 -29.70
C LYS A 68 -8.88 -1.71 -31.01
N THR A 69 -8.33 -2.20 -32.14
CA THR A 69 -9.02 -2.15 -33.43
C THR A 69 -10.16 -3.16 -33.58
N SER A 70 -10.11 -4.33 -32.92
CA SER A 70 -11.23 -5.27 -32.91
C SER A 70 -12.40 -4.74 -32.08
N VAL A 71 -12.14 -4.27 -30.85
CA VAL A 71 -13.17 -3.67 -29.98
C VAL A 71 -13.87 -2.47 -30.63
N SER A 72 -13.18 -1.72 -31.50
CA SER A 72 -13.74 -0.56 -32.19
C SER A 72 -14.59 -0.90 -33.44
N LYS A 73 -14.57 -2.16 -33.91
CA LYS A 73 -15.42 -2.61 -35.03
C LYS A 73 -16.81 -3.05 -34.59
N ASP A 74 -16.93 -3.59 -33.38
CA ASP A 74 -18.21 -3.91 -32.77
C ASP A 74 -18.89 -2.64 -32.24
N GLN A 75 -19.35 -1.80 -33.18
CA GLN A 75 -20.37 -0.81 -32.89
C GLN A 75 -21.68 -1.53 -32.57
N VAL A 76 -21.80 -2.02 -31.34
CA VAL A 76 -23.08 -2.27 -30.69
C VAL A 76 -23.82 -0.95 -30.73
N LYS A 77 -24.73 -0.78 -31.71
CA LYS A 77 -25.62 0.36 -31.80
C LYS A 77 -26.33 0.48 -30.45
N PRO A 78 -26.05 1.51 -29.62
CA PRO A 78 -26.85 1.71 -28.43
C PRO A 78 -28.24 2.03 -28.95
N ASN A 79 -29.22 1.18 -28.63
CA ASN A 79 -30.59 1.40 -29.05
C ASN A 79 -31.17 2.52 -28.18
N VAL A 80 -30.79 3.77 -28.50
CA VAL A 80 -31.26 4.98 -27.84
C VAL A 80 -32.72 5.15 -28.21
N LEU A 81 -33.58 4.48 -27.45
CA LEU A 81 -35.01 4.80 -27.40
C LEU A 81 -35.13 6.31 -27.16
N ALA A 82 -35.81 6.97 -28.09
CA ALA A 82 -35.97 8.42 -28.05
C ALA A 82 -36.56 8.86 -26.71
N ARG A 83 -36.22 10.09 -26.29
CA ARG A 83 -36.60 10.70 -25.00
C ARG A 83 -38.12 11.01 -24.93
N GLY A 84 -38.94 9.96 -25.00
CA GLY A 84 -40.35 9.97 -24.66
C GLY A 84 -40.54 10.18 -23.15
N LYS A 85 -41.66 10.78 -22.78
CA LYS A 85 -41.96 11.24 -21.42
C LYS A 85 -42.34 10.10 -20.47
N HIS A 86 -41.42 9.17 -20.27
CA HIS A 86 -41.52 8.20 -19.18
C HIS A 86 -40.83 8.81 -17.97
N ALA A 87 -41.62 9.07 -16.91
CA ALA A 87 -41.03 9.20 -15.58
C ALA A 87 -40.34 7.87 -15.32
N ILE A 88 -39.00 7.89 -15.27
CA ILE A 88 -38.25 6.72 -14.83
C ILE A 88 -38.50 6.65 -13.34
N ASP A 89 -39.44 5.78 -12.95
CA ASP A 89 -39.52 5.30 -11.59
C ASP A 89 -38.27 4.46 -11.36
N VAL A 90 -37.20 5.15 -10.97
CA VAL A 90 -35.94 4.50 -10.59
C VAL A 90 -36.21 3.86 -9.25
N GLU A 91 -36.68 2.60 -9.29
CA GLU A 91 -36.72 1.74 -8.12
C GLU A 91 -35.36 1.87 -7.41
N PRO A 92 -35.31 2.40 -6.17
CA PRO A 92 -34.04 2.78 -5.56
C PRO A 92 -33.13 1.56 -5.48
N ILE A 93 -31.92 1.68 -6.03
CA ILE A 93 -30.91 0.61 -6.04
C ILE A 93 -30.85 -0.01 -4.64
N VAL A 94 -31.16 -1.31 -4.60
CA VAL A 94 -31.54 -2.09 -3.41
C VAL A 94 -30.74 -1.71 -2.15
N PRO A 95 -31.34 -1.62 -0.95
CA PRO A 95 -30.75 -1.05 0.28
C PRO A 95 -29.43 -1.64 0.82
N ARG A 96 -28.70 -2.49 0.10
CA ARG A 96 -27.39 -3.04 0.49
C ARG A 96 -26.33 -1.95 0.77
N LEU A 97 -26.41 -0.79 0.10
CA LEU A 97 -25.55 0.37 0.39
C LEU A 97 -25.80 0.99 1.78
N ARG A 98 -26.99 0.81 2.36
CA ARG A 98 -27.38 1.45 3.62
C ARG A 98 -26.60 0.91 4.83
N ASN A 99 -26.13 -0.33 4.75
CA ASN A 99 -25.40 -1.02 5.82
C ASN A 99 -23.88 -0.74 5.79
N ASN A 100 -23.37 -0.10 4.73
CA ASN A 100 -21.94 0.19 4.56
C ASN A 100 -21.63 1.70 4.64
N LYS A 101 -22.58 2.52 5.10
CA LYS A 101 -22.42 3.98 5.16
C LYS A 101 -21.23 4.39 6.04
N ASP A 102 -21.12 3.81 7.22
CA ASP A 102 -20.12 4.21 8.20
C ASP A 102 -18.71 3.82 7.76
N ALA A 103 -18.51 2.62 7.18
CA ALA A 103 -17.22 2.23 6.62
C ALA A 103 -16.85 3.04 5.34
N HIS A 104 -17.83 3.51 4.57
CA HIS A 104 -17.56 4.43 3.45
C HIS A 104 -17.12 5.82 3.94
N LEU A 105 -17.73 6.33 5.02
CA LEU A 105 -17.31 7.58 5.67
C LEU A 105 -15.93 7.45 6.31
N ASP A 106 -15.63 6.31 6.94
CA ASP A 106 -14.31 6.00 7.50
C ASP A 106 -13.24 5.89 6.41
N TYR A 107 -13.55 5.26 5.28
CA TYR A 107 -12.69 5.25 4.09
C TYR A 107 -12.41 6.67 3.57
N LEU A 108 -13.44 7.51 3.43
CA LEU A 108 -13.27 8.90 2.98
C LEU A 108 -12.45 9.73 3.98
N ARG A 109 -12.60 9.50 5.29
CA ARG A 109 -11.81 10.13 6.35
C ARG A 109 -10.32 9.76 6.21
N HIS A 110 -10.01 8.47 6.12
CA HIS A 110 -8.63 8.01 5.94
C HIS A 110 -8.02 8.41 4.59
N HIS A 111 -8.83 8.48 3.53
CA HIS A 111 -8.36 9.00 2.25
C HIS A 111 -8.02 10.49 2.34
N LYS A 112 -8.83 11.28 3.04
CA LYS A 112 -8.53 12.69 3.32
C LYS A 112 -7.23 12.86 4.11
N GLU A 113 -7.06 12.14 5.22
CA GLU A 113 -5.82 12.13 6.03
C GLU A 113 -4.59 11.78 5.17
N SER A 114 -4.73 10.80 4.26
CA SER A 114 -3.68 10.39 3.33
C SER A 114 -3.34 11.49 2.30
N VAL A 115 -4.35 12.16 1.74
CA VAL A 115 -4.15 13.26 0.76
C VAL A 115 -3.49 14.47 1.42
N GLU A 116 -3.88 14.79 2.66
CA GLU A 116 -3.24 15.84 3.46
C GLU A 116 -1.76 15.50 3.74
N THR A 117 -1.47 14.27 4.18
CA THR A 117 -0.09 13.79 4.41
C THR A 117 0.77 13.86 3.15
N ILE A 118 0.25 13.44 1.98
CA ILE A 118 0.99 13.48 0.71
C ILE A 118 1.23 14.94 0.27
N ARG A 119 0.28 15.85 0.51
CA ARG A 119 0.44 17.28 0.20
C ARG A 119 1.59 17.87 1.02
N ASP A 120 1.66 17.58 2.31
CA ASP A 120 2.69 18.13 3.19
C ASP A 120 4.09 17.63 2.78
N ILE A 121 4.24 16.32 2.48
CA ILE A 121 5.46 15.73 1.89
C ILE A 121 5.84 16.40 0.55
N VAL A 122 4.85 16.71 -0.28
CA VAL A 122 5.07 17.40 -1.57
C VAL A 122 5.56 18.82 -1.37
N GLU A 123 5.03 19.58 -0.40
CA GLU A 123 5.54 20.93 -0.11
C GLU A 123 6.97 20.91 0.43
N GLU A 124 7.31 20.00 1.35
CA GLU A 124 8.71 19.82 1.79
C GLU A 124 9.64 19.46 0.62
N ALA A 125 9.23 18.51 -0.22
CA ALA A 125 10.05 18.06 -1.35
C ALA A 125 10.19 19.14 -2.44
N LYS A 126 9.19 20.02 -2.63
CA LYS A 126 9.25 21.19 -3.52
C LYS A 126 10.33 22.18 -3.09
N VAL A 127 10.54 22.41 -1.80
CA VAL A 127 11.61 23.30 -1.31
C VAL A 127 12.98 22.82 -1.77
N VAL A 128 13.22 21.50 -1.74
CA VAL A 128 14.51 20.92 -2.12
C VAL A 128 14.67 20.80 -3.64
N ARG A 129 13.62 20.41 -4.39
CA ARG A 129 13.71 20.08 -5.82
C ARG A 129 12.43 20.47 -6.60
N PRO A 130 12.11 21.77 -6.77
CA PRO A 130 10.80 22.23 -7.25
C PRO A 130 10.44 21.76 -8.66
N LEU A 131 11.44 21.54 -9.53
CA LEU A 131 11.25 21.11 -10.93
C LEU A 131 11.28 19.57 -11.12
N ASN A 132 11.27 18.78 -10.04
CA ASN A 132 11.24 17.32 -10.17
C ASN A 132 9.88 16.86 -10.74
N ARG A 133 9.91 16.21 -11.91
CA ARG A 133 8.72 15.70 -12.61
C ARG A 133 7.81 14.84 -11.73
N SER A 134 8.37 14.04 -10.81
CA SER A 134 7.60 13.24 -9.87
C SER A 134 6.80 14.12 -8.90
N ILE A 135 7.46 15.13 -8.30
CA ILE A 135 6.85 16.07 -7.36
C ILE A 135 5.74 16.89 -8.03
N VAL A 136 5.97 17.37 -9.25
CA VAL A 136 4.94 18.07 -10.05
C VAL A 136 3.74 17.16 -10.32
N SER A 137 3.97 15.89 -10.68
CA SER A 137 2.89 14.92 -10.89
C SER A 137 2.09 14.64 -9.62
N THR A 138 2.75 14.45 -8.48
CA THR A 138 2.10 14.22 -7.18
C THR A 138 1.32 15.45 -6.72
N CYS A 139 1.80 16.67 -7.03
CA CYS A 139 1.08 17.91 -6.75
C CYS A 139 -0.24 18.04 -7.55
N HIS A 140 -0.27 17.60 -8.81
CA HIS A 140 -1.53 17.55 -9.57
C HIS A 140 -2.47 16.47 -9.02
N TYR A 141 -1.93 15.30 -8.65
CA TYR A 141 -2.70 14.22 -8.04
C TYR A 141 -3.38 14.66 -6.74
N THR A 142 -2.64 15.23 -5.79
CA THR A 142 -3.21 15.67 -4.50
C THR A 142 -4.27 16.74 -4.67
N LYS A 143 -4.06 17.69 -5.59
CA LYS A 143 -5.07 18.72 -5.92
C LYS A 143 -6.37 18.09 -6.41
N HIS A 144 -6.32 17.21 -7.41
CA HIS A 144 -7.52 16.56 -7.93
C HIS A 144 -8.18 15.62 -6.92
N SER A 145 -7.40 14.92 -6.08
CA SER A 145 -7.95 14.11 -5.00
C SER A 145 -8.68 14.95 -3.96
N GLN A 146 -8.18 16.15 -3.63
CA GLN A 146 -8.89 17.08 -2.75
C GLN A 146 -10.21 17.59 -3.36
N GLU A 147 -10.19 18.01 -4.63
CA GLU A 147 -11.39 18.43 -5.38
C GLU A 147 -12.48 17.34 -5.38
N LEU A 148 -12.07 16.06 -5.60
CA LEU A 148 -12.97 14.90 -5.57
C LEU A 148 -13.47 14.57 -4.16
N LEU A 149 -12.63 14.70 -3.14
CA LEU A 149 -13.04 14.49 -1.74
C LEU A 149 -14.05 15.53 -1.28
N GLU A 150 -13.85 16.81 -1.61
CA GLU A 150 -14.80 17.89 -1.30
C GLU A 150 -16.16 17.64 -1.95
N TYR A 151 -16.18 17.22 -3.23
CA TYR A 151 -17.39 16.82 -3.94
C TYR A 151 -18.09 15.60 -3.30
N ALA A 152 -17.33 14.54 -2.99
CA ALA A 152 -17.88 13.31 -2.39
C ALA A 152 -18.45 13.55 -0.98
N ILE A 153 -17.78 14.37 -0.18
CA ILE A 153 -18.24 14.76 1.16
C ILE A 153 -19.47 15.70 1.05
N GLY A 154 -19.49 16.63 0.09
CA GLY A 154 -20.62 17.53 -0.14
C GLY A 154 -21.91 16.84 -0.61
N ILE A 155 -21.79 15.70 -1.31
CA ILE A 155 -22.93 14.89 -1.76
C ILE A 155 -23.41 13.90 -0.69
N CYS A 156 -22.61 13.59 0.33
CA CYS A 156 -23.03 12.74 1.44
C CYS A 156 -24.20 13.38 2.21
N PRO A 157 -25.40 12.75 2.27
CA PRO A 157 -26.50 13.31 3.03
C PRO A 157 -26.13 13.38 4.52
N GLN A 158 -26.06 14.60 5.05
CA GLN A 158 -25.63 14.92 6.41
C GLN A 158 -26.72 14.58 7.47
N GLY A 159 -27.30 13.40 7.33
CA GLY A 159 -28.32 12.83 8.20
C GLY A 159 -27.74 12.32 9.51
N SER A 160 -27.38 13.23 10.42
CA SER A 160 -26.98 12.91 11.80
C SER A 160 -27.56 13.83 12.88
N GLN A 161 -28.29 14.90 12.53
CA GLN A 161 -28.99 15.77 13.51
C GLN A 161 -30.38 15.27 13.96
N GLN A 162 -31.03 14.39 13.20
CA GLN A 162 -32.47 14.08 13.42
C GLN A 162 -32.74 12.92 14.38
N ARG A 163 -31.78 11.99 14.61
CA ARG A 163 -31.95 10.89 15.58
C ARG A 163 -31.81 11.30 17.04
N ALA A 164 -31.08 12.38 17.35
CA ALA A 164 -31.01 12.91 18.72
C ALA A 164 -32.35 13.49 19.20
N LYS A 165 -33.17 14.01 18.27
CA LYS A 165 -34.46 14.67 18.60
C LYS A 165 -35.63 13.68 18.77
N GLN A 166 -35.52 12.42 18.33
CA GLN A 166 -36.58 11.42 18.52
C GLN A 166 -36.60 10.78 19.92
N LEU A 167 -35.49 10.77 20.67
CA LEU A 167 -35.46 10.25 22.04
C LEU A 167 -36.10 11.19 23.07
N ALA A 168 -36.38 12.45 22.71
CA ALA A 168 -36.99 13.45 23.58
C ALA A 168 -38.52 13.39 23.65
N HIS A 169 -39.18 12.55 22.83
CA HIS A 169 -40.64 12.47 22.77
C HIS A 169 -41.19 11.11 23.22
N ILE A 170 -40.80 10.70 24.43
CA ILE A 170 -41.49 9.65 25.20
C ILE A 170 -42.49 10.36 26.14
N PRO A 171 -43.82 10.24 25.94
CA PRO A 171 -44.79 10.78 26.87
C PRO A 171 -44.69 10.04 28.22
N LEU A 172 -44.33 10.78 29.28
CA LEU A 172 -44.21 10.25 30.63
C LEU A 172 -45.59 9.93 31.22
N ILE A 173 -46.09 8.72 30.98
CA ILE A 173 -47.35 8.25 31.57
C ILE A 173 -47.16 8.07 33.09
N ARG A 174 -47.67 9.03 33.88
CA ARG A 174 -47.61 8.98 35.35
C ARG A 174 -48.69 8.06 35.91
N LYS A 175 -48.22 7.07 36.68
CA LYS A 175 -48.91 6.12 37.57
C LYS A 175 -50.39 6.39 37.92
N LYS A 176 -51.17 5.30 38.00
CA LYS A 176 -52.03 5.03 39.16
C LYS A 176 -51.69 3.66 39.76
N GLN A 177 -51.67 3.60 41.09
CA GLN A 177 -51.48 2.37 41.87
C GLN A 177 -52.85 1.76 42.17
N VAL A 178 -52.96 0.43 42.19
CA VAL A 178 -53.97 -0.28 42.99
C VAL A 178 -53.33 -1.51 43.65
N THR A 179 -53.71 -1.67 44.92
CA THR A 179 -53.39 -2.66 45.96
C THR A 179 -53.20 -4.13 45.55
N VAL A 180 -52.36 -4.82 46.33
CA VAL A 180 -52.03 -6.26 46.26
C VAL A 180 -53.16 -7.15 46.77
N ALA A 181 -53.36 -8.31 46.12
CA ALA A 181 -53.87 -9.54 46.73
C ALA A 181 -52.87 -10.69 46.44
N LYS A 182 -52.76 -11.66 47.36
CA LYS A 182 -51.71 -12.71 47.38
C LYS A 182 -52.32 -14.11 47.08
N PRO A 183 -51.50 -15.18 47.05
CA PRO A 183 -51.17 -15.95 45.84
C PRO A 183 -52.01 -17.22 45.64
N SER A 184 -51.79 -17.93 44.52
CA SER A 184 -52.16 -19.35 44.39
C SER A 184 -51.06 -20.12 43.65
N ASP A 185 -50.62 -21.22 44.24
CA ASP A 185 -49.66 -22.16 43.66
C ASP A 185 -50.25 -22.97 42.50
N LYS A 186 -49.39 -23.40 41.56
CA LYS A 186 -49.27 -24.79 41.07
C LYS A 186 -48.17 -24.98 39.99
N SER A 187 -47.10 -25.67 40.38
CA SER A 187 -46.37 -26.76 39.70
C SER A 187 -46.15 -26.77 38.16
N ASP A 188 -44.86 -26.89 37.78
CA ASP A 188 -44.25 -27.86 36.82
C ASP A 188 -44.80 -27.98 35.37
N SER A 189 -44.04 -28.17 34.28
CA SER A 189 -42.60 -28.40 34.00
C SER A 189 -42.29 -27.93 32.53
N THR A 190 -41.17 -28.16 31.81
CA THR A 190 -39.93 -28.97 31.98
C THR A 190 -38.73 -28.36 31.22
N THR A 191 -37.52 -28.75 31.64
CA THR A 191 -36.25 -28.99 30.90
C THR A 191 -36.20 -28.86 29.36
N HIS A 192 -35.21 -28.10 28.83
CA HIS A 192 -34.02 -28.70 28.16
C HIS A 192 -32.85 -27.73 27.94
N ARG A 193 -31.66 -28.15 28.41
CA ARG A 193 -30.34 -27.53 28.13
C ARG A 193 -29.81 -28.02 26.77
N HIS A 194 -29.10 -27.17 26.03
CA HIS A 194 -27.64 -27.35 25.93
C HIS A 194 -26.89 -26.07 25.51
N VAL A 195 -25.87 -25.75 26.30
CA VAL A 195 -24.81 -24.80 25.95
C VAL A 195 -23.60 -25.62 25.54
N VAL A 196 -22.91 -25.25 24.46
CA VAL A 196 -21.51 -25.61 24.24
C VAL A 196 -20.76 -24.36 23.76
N ILE A 197 -20.01 -23.75 24.67
CA ILE A 197 -19.04 -22.69 24.35
C ILE A 197 -17.71 -23.38 24.09
N VAL A 198 -17.20 -23.30 22.86
CA VAL A 198 -15.83 -23.71 22.53
C VAL A 198 -14.91 -22.50 22.67
N LYS A 199 -14.03 -22.51 23.68
CA LYS A 199 -12.90 -21.59 23.77
C LYS A 199 -11.71 -22.20 23.06
N SER A 200 -11.13 -21.52 22.06
CA SER A 200 -9.79 -21.85 21.59
C SER A 200 -8.74 -21.28 22.55
N GLN A 201 -7.67 -22.04 22.76
CA GLN A 201 -6.51 -21.60 23.56
C GLN A 201 -5.54 -20.85 22.64
N GLN A 202 -5.06 -19.69 23.07
CA GLN A 202 -4.09 -18.88 22.32
C GLN A 202 -2.72 -18.97 23.00
N THR A 203 -1.83 -19.79 22.43
CA THR A 203 -0.50 -20.05 22.97
C THR A 203 0.46 -18.93 22.58
N ASN A 204 0.66 -17.96 23.47
CA ASN A 204 1.66 -16.91 23.30
C ASN A 204 3.00 -17.33 23.92
N VAL A 205 4.00 -17.59 23.09
CA VAL A 205 5.41 -17.76 23.51
C VAL A 205 6.21 -16.53 23.03
N PRO A 206 6.79 -15.72 23.94
CA PRO A 206 7.66 -14.62 23.54
C PRO A 206 9.03 -15.13 23.09
N VAL A 207 9.53 -14.66 21.95
CA VAL A 207 10.91 -14.90 21.50
C VAL A 207 11.80 -13.76 22.01
N PRO A 208 12.87 -14.03 22.77
CA PRO A 208 13.82 -13.00 23.21
C PRO A 208 14.77 -12.58 22.07
N PRO A 209 15.23 -11.32 22.04
CA PRO A 209 16.17 -10.84 21.02
C PRO A 209 17.58 -11.38 21.26
N SER A 210 18.27 -11.75 20.18
CA SER A 210 19.67 -12.21 20.24
C SER A 210 20.62 -11.03 20.34
N THR A 211 21.46 -11.01 21.37
CA THR A 211 22.50 -9.98 21.59
C THR A 211 23.85 -10.49 21.06
N GLY A 212 24.50 -9.67 20.23
CA GLY A 212 25.61 -10.07 19.37
C GLY A 212 26.96 -10.34 20.05
N VAL A 213 27.96 -10.56 19.18
CA VAL A 213 29.38 -10.44 19.50
C VAL A 213 30.06 -9.71 18.34
N ALA A 214 30.79 -8.63 18.67
CA ALA A 214 31.79 -7.97 17.84
C ALA A 214 32.92 -7.50 18.78
#